data_AF-A0A2E0GUF4-F1
#
_entry.id   AF-A0A2E0GUF4-F1
#
_cell.length_a   1.000
_cell.length_b   1.000
_cell.length_c   1.000
_cell.angle_alpha   90.00
_cell.angle_beta   90.00
_cell.angle_gamma   90.00
#
_symmetry.space_group_name_H-M   'P 1'
#
loop_
_entity.id
_entity.type
_entity.pdbx_description
1 polymer ?
#
loop_
_entity_poly.entity_id
_entity_poly.type
_entity_poly.pdbx_seq_one_letter_code
_entity_poly.pdbx_strand_id
1 'polypeptide(L)'
;QEYIINSVTYNGFHYITDIWLYEKVITQGSNRMCLSATLIELKGEIQRILIDYTRIVLDALDFKFGPAHSEIIYSKEHGPLLVETGARPMGGSLPPKLFREAMGYSQIDATLDAILDPDSFYTMIKTSLYKRKTIKVINLISNKTGKLKSLVNLPKVRELQSYYYEIMNVDLGDKIYLTKDGHTCPGHIILLHESSDIISQDEKTIRELELDMYLTE
;
A
#
# COMPACT_ATOMS: atom_id res chain seq x y z
N GLN A 1 -11.26 0.53 10.99
CA GLN A 1 -10.50 0.63 9.73
C GLN A 1 -9.17 -0.08 9.92
N GLU A 2 -8.56 -0.54 8.85
CA GLU A 2 -7.29 -1.25 8.90
C GLU A 2 -6.19 -0.41 8.29
N TYR A 3 -5.06 -0.36 8.99
CA TYR A 3 -3.91 0.48 8.66
C TYR A 3 -2.65 -0.36 8.60
N ILE A 4 -1.75 0.00 7.68
CA ILE A 4 -0.37 -0.47 7.69
C ILE A 4 0.51 0.64 8.24
N ILE A 5 1.42 0.30 9.13
CA ILE A 5 2.45 1.19 9.63
C ILE A 5 3.79 0.53 9.32
N ASN A 6 4.54 1.15 8.42
CA ASN A 6 5.89 0.71 8.07
C ASN A 6 6.91 1.51 8.86
N SER A 7 7.97 0.83 9.29
CA SER A 7 9.01 1.44 10.11
C SER A 7 10.38 0.86 9.81
N VAL A 8 11.41 1.54 10.31
CA VAL A 8 12.79 1.05 10.39
C VAL A 8 13.29 1.29 11.81
N THR A 9 13.91 0.28 12.39
CA THR A 9 14.51 0.33 13.71
C THR A 9 16.02 0.34 13.60
N TYR A 10 16.69 1.17 14.41
CA TYR A 10 18.13 1.10 14.61
C TYR A 10 18.49 1.33 16.07
N ASN A 11 19.18 0.38 16.69
CA ASN A 11 19.54 0.41 18.11
C ASN A 11 18.33 0.70 19.04
N GLY A 12 17.17 0.12 18.72
CA GLY A 12 15.91 0.34 19.45
C GLY A 12 15.20 1.66 19.15
N PHE A 13 15.73 2.53 18.27
CA PHE A 13 15.02 3.73 17.83
C PHE A 13 14.13 3.40 16.62
N HIS A 14 12.82 3.57 16.79
CA HIS A 14 11.81 3.26 15.76
C HIS A 14 11.40 4.50 14.94
N TYR A 15 11.78 4.52 13.67
CA TYR A 15 11.36 5.52 12.70
C TYR A 15 10.16 5.01 11.90
N ILE A 16 9.04 5.74 11.92
CA ILE A 16 7.89 5.42 11.07
C ILE A 16 8.09 6.07 9.70
N THR A 17 8.14 5.25 8.66
CA THR A 17 8.43 5.71 7.30
C THR A 17 7.16 6.15 6.58
N ASP A 18 6.08 5.38 6.74
CA ASP A 18 4.83 5.60 6.02
C ASP A 18 3.65 4.87 6.68
N ILE A 19 2.44 5.39 6.43
CA ILE A 19 1.18 4.81 6.89
C ILE A 19 0.26 4.63 5.68
N TRP A 20 -0.39 3.47 5.60
CA TRP A 20 -1.38 3.17 4.58
C TRP A 20 -2.74 2.89 5.20
N LEU A 21 -3.80 3.31 4.50
CA LEU A 21 -5.17 2.94 4.81
C LEU A 21 -5.62 1.85 3.82
N TYR A 22 -6.08 0.72 4.33
CA TYR A 22 -6.71 -0.32 3.53
C TYR A 22 -8.23 -0.11 3.43
N GLU A 23 -8.73 -0.22 2.20
CA GLU A 23 -10.14 -0.38 1.91
C GLU A 23 -10.40 -1.86 1.63
N LYS A 24 -11.07 -2.55 2.56
CA LYS A 24 -11.42 -3.96 2.41
C LYS A 24 -12.92 -4.16 2.38
N VAL A 25 -13.38 -5.13 1.59
CA VAL A 25 -14.78 -5.59 1.55
C VAL A 25 -14.88 -7.06 1.92
N ILE A 26 -16.03 -7.44 2.49
CA ILE A 26 -16.35 -8.84 2.74
C ILE A 26 -17.04 -9.38 1.47
N THR A 27 -16.41 -10.36 0.82
CA THR A 27 -16.97 -11.05 -0.35
C THR A 27 -17.68 -12.34 0.08
N GLN A 28 -18.68 -12.80 -0.66
CA GLN A 28 -19.38 -14.05 -0.34
C GLN A 28 -18.42 -15.25 -0.48
N GLY A 29 -18.11 -15.91 0.64
CA GLY A 29 -17.32 -17.14 0.68
C GLY A 29 -15.81 -16.97 0.83
N SER A 30 -15.29 -15.78 1.16
CA SER A 30 -13.85 -15.61 1.44
C SER A 30 -13.54 -14.60 2.56
N ASN A 31 -12.26 -14.59 2.98
CA ASN A 31 -11.68 -13.58 3.86
C ASN A 31 -11.66 -12.19 3.18
N ARG A 32 -11.72 -11.12 3.98
CA ARG A 32 -11.77 -9.71 3.54
C ARG A 32 -10.85 -9.42 2.33
N MET A 33 -11.45 -9.10 1.19
CA MET A 33 -10.72 -8.70 -0.02
C MET A 33 -10.28 -7.24 0.11
N CYS A 34 -8.98 -6.98 -0.10
CA CYS A 34 -8.48 -5.61 -0.19
C CYS A 34 -8.80 -5.05 -1.58
N LEU A 35 -9.58 -3.97 -1.63
CA LEU A 35 -9.90 -3.25 -2.86
C LEU A 35 -8.78 -2.26 -3.21
N SER A 36 -8.30 -1.53 -2.21
CA SER A 36 -7.27 -0.52 -2.41
C SER A 36 -6.43 -0.29 -1.15
N ALA A 37 -5.24 0.26 -1.35
CA ALA A 37 -4.36 0.74 -0.32
C ALA A 37 -3.93 2.16 -0.64
N THR A 38 -4.14 3.10 0.28
CA THR A 38 -3.80 4.51 0.07
C THR A 38 -2.73 4.96 1.04
N LEU A 39 -1.64 5.52 0.54
CA LEU A 39 -0.64 6.20 1.35
C LEU A 39 -1.25 7.46 1.95
N ILE A 40 -1.33 7.55 3.27
CA ILE A 40 -1.89 8.71 3.98
C ILE A 40 -0.79 9.55 4.62
N GLU A 41 -1.16 10.75 5.07
CA GLU A 41 -0.22 11.58 5.83
C GLU A 41 0.16 10.91 7.15
N LEU A 42 1.38 11.22 7.64
CA LEU A 42 1.82 10.84 8.99
C LEU A 42 1.21 11.72 10.09
N LYS A 43 0.49 12.78 9.71
CA LYS A 43 -0.10 13.75 10.63
C LYS A 43 -1.59 13.51 10.81
N GLY A 44 -2.06 13.72 12.03
CA GLY A 44 -3.45 13.56 12.41
C GLY A 44 -3.58 12.85 13.75
N GLU A 45 -4.78 12.92 14.33
CA GLU A 45 -5.04 12.36 15.65
C GLU A 45 -4.90 10.83 15.66
N ILE A 46 -5.54 10.16 14.69
CA ILE A 46 -5.49 8.70 14.54
C ILE A 46 -4.06 8.25 14.20
N GLN A 47 -3.37 8.97 13.31
CA GLN A 47 -2.01 8.68 12.90
C GLN A 47 -1.05 8.70 14.09
N ARG A 48 -1.16 9.71 14.96
CA ARG A 48 -0.36 9.78 16.18
C ARG A 48 -0.60 8.57 17.08
N ILE A 49 -1.87 8.19 17.30
CA ILE A 49 -2.22 7.01 18.08
C ILE A 49 -1.60 5.73 17.48
N LEU A 50 -1.68 5.57 16.16
CA LEU A 50 -1.11 4.41 15.46
C LEU A 50 0.41 4.38 15.54
N ILE A 51 1.07 5.54 15.37
CA ILE A 51 2.53 5.68 15.48
C ILE A 51 3.00 5.31 16.89
N ASP A 52 2.38 5.87 17.92
CA ASP A 52 2.75 5.62 19.30
C ASP A 52 2.51 4.15 19.69
N TYR A 53 1.36 3.59 19.27
CA TYR A 53 1.06 2.18 19.48
C TYR A 53 2.06 1.26 18.77
N THR A 54 2.43 1.57 17.52
CA THR A 54 3.42 0.78 16.77
C THR A 54 4.77 0.76 17.48
N ARG A 55 5.22 1.89 18.02
CA ARG A 55 6.47 1.95 18.80
C ARG A 55 6.43 1.04 20.03
N ILE A 56 5.33 1.07 20.78
CA ILE A 56 5.12 0.18 21.93
C ILE A 56 5.17 -1.29 21.53
N VAL A 57 4.55 -1.65 20.39
CA VAL A 57 4.59 -3.02 19.86
C VAL A 57 6.02 -3.43 19.51
N LEU A 58 6.77 -2.58 18.82
CA LEU A 58 8.14 -2.87 18.41
C LEU A 58 9.08 -3.01 19.62
N ASP A 59 8.93 -2.16 20.64
CA ASP A 59 9.64 -2.29 21.92
C ASP A 59 9.30 -3.62 22.61
N ALA A 60 8.02 -3.99 22.67
CA ALA A 60 7.55 -5.22 23.32
C ALA A 60 8.03 -6.49 22.60
N LEU A 61 8.19 -6.43 21.28
CA LEU A 61 8.73 -7.51 20.45
C LEU A 61 10.26 -7.48 20.35
N ASP A 62 10.92 -6.59 21.09
CA ASP A 62 12.37 -6.43 21.16
C ASP A 62 13.04 -6.15 19.79
N PHE A 63 12.37 -5.40 18.92
CA PHE A 63 12.97 -4.95 17.67
C PHE A 63 14.17 -4.05 17.96
N LYS A 64 15.36 -4.43 17.48
CA LYS A 64 16.58 -3.62 17.62
C LYS A 64 17.09 -3.05 16.31
N PHE A 65 16.86 -3.74 15.20
CA PHE A 65 17.40 -3.37 13.89
C PHE A 65 16.47 -3.77 12.75
N GLY A 66 16.52 -3.01 11.66
CA GLY A 66 15.91 -3.36 10.39
C GLY A 66 14.45 -2.89 10.23
N PRO A 67 13.86 -3.19 9.06
CA PRO A 67 12.52 -2.76 8.71
C PRO A 67 11.45 -3.60 9.43
N ALA A 68 10.31 -2.99 9.71
CA ALA A 68 9.11 -3.69 10.14
C ALA A 68 7.88 -3.25 9.36
N HIS A 69 6.97 -4.19 9.18
CA HIS A 69 5.66 -4.01 8.58
C HIS A 69 4.61 -4.42 9.60
N SER A 70 3.75 -3.48 10.00
CA SER A 70 2.73 -3.71 11.02
C SER A 70 1.34 -3.46 10.48
N GLU A 71 0.43 -4.42 10.63
CA GLU A 71 -0.99 -4.27 10.32
C GLU A 71 -1.78 -4.05 11.62
N ILE A 72 -2.55 -2.97 11.68
CA ILE A 72 -3.30 -2.55 12.87
C ILE A 72 -4.74 -2.23 12.48
N ILE A 73 -5.69 -2.79 13.23
CA ILE A 73 -7.10 -2.39 13.15
C ILE A 73 -7.35 -1.31 14.20
N TYR A 74 -7.93 -0.19 13.77
CA TYR A 74 -8.36 0.90 14.65
C TYR A 74 -9.88 1.05 14.66
N SER A 75 -10.45 1.15 15.86
CA SER A 75 -11.80 1.66 16.09
C SER A 75 -11.78 2.73 17.18
N LYS A 76 -12.74 3.67 17.14
CA LYS A 76 -12.85 4.71 18.18
C LYS A 76 -13.13 4.11 19.57
N GLU A 77 -13.85 2.99 19.62
CA GLU A 77 -14.30 2.35 20.87
C GLU A 77 -13.20 1.55 21.55
N HIS A 78 -12.34 0.86 20.78
CA HIS A 78 -11.33 -0.06 21.32
C HIS A 78 -9.89 0.44 21.14
N GLY A 79 -9.70 1.50 20.35
CA GLY A 79 -8.37 1.97 19.98
C GLY A 79 -7.67 1.06 18.97
N PRO A 80 -6.33 1.13 18.89
CA PRO A 80 -5.54 0.30 17.98
C PRO A 80 -5.37 -1.12 18.52
N LEU A 81 -5.58 -2.11 17.64
CA LEU A 81 -5.38 -3.53 17.89
C LEU A 81 -4.41 -4.09 16.86
N LEU A 82 -3.32 -4.69 17.33
CA LEU A 82 -2.34 -5.35 16.49
C LEU A 82 -2.95 -6.58 15.78
N VAL A 83 -2.77 -6.67 14.47
CA VAL A 83 -3.11 -7.85 13.66
C VAL A 83 -1.85 -8.65 13.37
N GLU A 84 -0.83 -8.00 12.80
CA GLU A 84 0.46 -8.60 12.45
C GLU A 84 1.59 -7.59 12.65
N THR A 85 2.78 -8.05 13.06
CA THR A 85 4.03 -7.33 12.85
C THR A 85 5.09 -8.30 12.33
N GLY A 86 5.68 -7.98 11.18
CA GLY A 86 6.74 -8.77 10.56
C GLY A 86 8.04 -7.97 10.44
N ALA A 87 9.17 -8.61 10.74
CA ALA A 87 10.52 -8.05 10.57
C ALA A 87 10.98 -8.11 9.10
N ARG A 88 10.27 -7.37 8.24
CA ARG A 88 10.50 -7.28 6.81
C ARG A 88 9.99 -5.95 6.25
N PRO A 89 10.46 -5.53 5.07
CA PRO A 89 9.82 -4.45 4.33
C PRO A 89 8.36 -4.76 3.99
N MET A 90 7.62 -3.70 3.66
CA MET A 90 6.27 -3.82 3.07
C MET A 90 6.30 -4.70 1.82
N GLY A 91 5.28 -5.55 1.66
CA GLY A 91 5.07 -6.34 0.45
C GLY A 91 4.48 -5.52 -0.72
N GLY A 92 4.09 -6.21 -1.79
CA GLY A 92 3.39 -5.60 -2.93
C GLY A 92 4.29 -5.11 -4.07
N SER A 93 5.61 -5.35 -3.98
CA SER A 93 6.59 -5.10 -5.07
C SER A 93 6.61 -3.65 -5.59
N LEU A 94 6.25 -2.69 -4.75
CA LEU A 94 6.30 -1.27 -5.09
C LEU A 94 7.76 -0.79 -5.18
N PRO A 95 8.20 -0.13 -6.26
CA PRO A 95 9.59 0.25 -6.43
C PRO A 95 9.95 1.43 -5.51
N PRO A 96 11.13 1.44 -4.87
CA PRO A 96 11.56 2.55 -4.00
C PRO A 96 11.51 3.94 -4.66
N LYS A 97 11.68 4.01 -5.99
CA LYS A 97 11.56 5.26 -6.77
C LYS A 97 10.19 5.93 -6.58
N LEU A 98 9.11 5.15 -6.54
CA LEU A 98 7.75 5.65 -6.32
C LEU A 98 7.64 6.40 -4.98
N PHE A 99 8.18 5.83 -3.91
CA PHE A 99 8.18 6.45 -2.58
C PHE A 99 9.05 7.70 -2.54
N ARG A 100 10.20 7.72 -3.22
CA ARG A 100 11.03 8.94 -3.32
C ARG A 100 10.31 10.07 -4.04
N GLU A 101 9.55 9.78 -5.09
CA GLU A 101 8.71 10.79 -5.74
C GLU A 101 7.60 11.27 -4.80
N ALA A 102 6.95 10.36 -4.08
CA ALA A 102 5.83 10.68 -3.19
C ALA A 102 6.21 11.41 -1.91
N MET A 103 7.33 11.04 -1.26
CA MET A 103 7.70 11.47 0.10
C MET A 103 9.15 11.93 0.21
N GLY A 104 9.95 11.80 -0.86
CA GLY A 104 11.39 12.09 -0.84
C GLY A 104 12.25 10.91 -0.40
N TYR A 105 11.64 9.88 0.18
CA TYR A 105 12.37 8.79 0.82
C TYR A 105 11.52 7.51 0.87
N SER A 106 12.18 6.35 0.98
CA SER A 106 11.51 5.05 1.08
C SER A 106 11.96 4.27 2.33
N GLN A 107 11.18 3.26 2.73
CA GLN A 107 11.57 2.35 3.80
C GLN A 107 12.89 1.62 3.50
N ILE A 108 13.15 1.31 2.23
CA ILE A 108 14.40 0.69 1.80
C ILE A 108 15.57 1.65 1.98
N ASP A 109 15.40 2.91 1.56
CA ASP A 109 16.43 3.94 1.77
C ASP A 109 16.71 4.09 3.28
N ALA A 110 15.68 4.11 4.14
CA ALA A 110 15.84 4.21 5.59
C ALA A 110 16.58 3.03 6.20
N THR A 111 16.31 1.83 5.67
CA THR A 111 17.00 0.61 6.09
C THR A 111 18.48 0.66 5.69
N LEU A 112 18.80 1.13 4.48
CA LEU A 112 20.17 1.25 4.00
C LEU A 112 20.95 2.27 4.83
N ASP A 113 20.38 3.45 5.09
CA ASP A 113 21.00 4.46 5.94
C ASP A 113 21.24 3.92 7.35
N ALA A 114 20.26 3.25 7.96
CA ALA A 114 20.44 2.65 9.28
C ALA A 114 21.64 1.68 9.34
N ILE A 115 21.92 0.96 8.25
CA ILE A 115 23.00 -0.03 8.18
C ILE A 115 24.35 0.61 7.80
N LEU A 116 24.35 1.52 6.84
CA LEU A 116 25.55 2.03 6.17
C LEU A 116 26.00 3.40 6.68
N ASP A 117 25.06 4.22 7.16
CA ASP A 117 25.30 5.57 7.68
C ASP A 117 24.30 5.94 8.80
N PRO A 118 24.51 5.43 10.03
CA PRO A 118 23.62 5.66 11.16
C PRO A 118 23.39 7.14 11.50
N ASP A 119 24.36 8.02 11.23
CA ASP A 119 24.23 9.45 11.51
C ASP A 119 23.21 10.11 10.56
N SER A 120 23.22 9.73 9.28
CA SER A 120 22.17 10.11 8.32
C SER A 120 20.80 9.59 8.74
N PHE A 121 20.73 8.34 9.24
CA PHE A 121 19.48 7.78 9.79
C PHE A 121 18.94 8.59 10.99
N TYR A 122 19.80 8.93 11.96
CA TYR A 122 19.37 9.76 13.10
C TYR A 122 18.96 11.18 12.69
N THR A 123 19.59 11.74 11.66
CA THR A 123 19.20 13.04 11.10
C THR A 123 17.81 12.95 10.48
N MET A 124 17.57 11.91 9.69
CA MET A 124 16.28 11.63 9.07
C MET A 124 15.15 11.46 10.10
N ILE A 125 15.40 10.76 11.21
CA ILE A 125 14.43 10.64 12.31
C ILE A 125 13.97 12.01 12.83
N LYS A 126 14.89 12.97 12.90
CA LYS A 126 14.61 14.32 13.41
C LYS A 126 13.92 15.20 12.39
N THR A 127 14.08 14.91 11.10
CA THR A 127 13.45 15.68 10.03
C THR A 127 12.10 15.06 9.66
N SER A 128 11.02 15.83 9.80
CA SER A 128 9.72 15.40 9.30
C SER A 128 9.77 15.41 7.76
N LEU A 129 9.68 14.23 7.15
CA LEU A 129 9.43 14.13 5.73
C LEU A 129 7.96 14.46 5.46
N TYR A 130 7.73 15.28 4.44
CA TYR A 130 6.39 15.67 4.02
C TYR A 130 6.00 14.85 2.81
N LYS A 131 4.81 14.25 2.89
CA LYS A 131 4.13 13.67 1.74
C LYS A 131 3.87 14.79 0.72
N ARG A 132 4.44 14.66 -0.47
CA ARG A 132 4.23 15.56 -1.62
C ARG A 132 3.14 15.04 -2.53
N LYS A 133 3.08 13.72 -2.72
CA LYS A 133 2.09 13.03 -3.54
C LYS A 133 1.44 11.89 -2.78
N THR A 134 0.23 11.56 -3.16
CA THR A 134 -0.49 10.38 -2.70
C THR A 134 -0.22 9.22 -3.64
N ILE A 135 0.15 8.08 -3.06
CA ILE A 135 0.15 6.79 -3.75
C ILE A 135 -1.17 6.10 -3.44
N LYS A 136 -1.85 5.58 -4.46
CA LYS A 136 -2.96 4.64 -4.27
C LYS A 136 -2.72 3.39 -5.11
N VAL A 137 -2.80 2.22 -4.47
CA VAL A 137 -2.76 0.92 -5.13
C VAL A 137 -4.20 0.42 -5.23
N ILE A 138 -4.65 0.16 -6.44
CA ILE A 138 -5.99 -0.35 -6.75
C ILE A 138 -5.84 -1.80 -7.17
N ASN A 139 -6.39 -2.72 -6.38
CA ASN A 139 -6.46 -4.12 -6.74
C ASN A 139 -7.60 -4.30 -7.73
N LEU A 140 -7.28 -4.80 -8.93
CA LEU A 140 -8.26 -5.01 -9.99
C LEU A 140 -9.21 -6.15 -9.63
N ILE A 141 -10.45 -6.04 -10.10
CA ILE A 141 -11.49 -7.04 -9.90
C ILE A 141 -11.87 -7.62 -11.26
N SER A 142 -11.86 -8.94 -11.40
CA SER A 142 -12.47 -9.62 -12.54
C SER A 142 -13.86 -10.15 -12.18
N ASN A 143 -14.82 -9.84 -13.05
CA ASN A 143 -16.19 -10.34 -13.00
C ASN A 143 -16.42 -11.56 -13.93
N LYS A 144 -15.35 -12.17 -14.46
CA LYS A 144 -15.43 -13.30 -15.39
C LYS A 144 -14.45 -14.40 -15.04
N THR A 145 -14.75 -15.61 -15.50
CA THR A 145 -13.80 -16.74 -15.53
C THR A 145 -13.68 -17.21 -16.96
N GLY A 146 -12.45 -17.38 -17.45
CA GLY A 146 -12.23 -17.79 -18.83
C GLY A 146 -10.76 -17.65 -19.23
N LYS A 147 -10.46 -17.90 -20.51
CA LYS A 147 -9.13 -17.69 -21.06
C LYS A 147 -8.99 -16.25 -21.53
N LEU A 148 -8.08 -15.48 -20.93
CA LEU A 148 -7.92 -14.05 -21.21
C LEU A 148 -7.44 -13.85 -22.65
N LYS A 149 -8.15 -13.02 -23.41
CA LYS A 149 -7.81 -12.66 -24.79
C LYS A 149 -7.33 -11.25 -24.94
N SER A 150 -7.89 -10.33 -24.17
CA SER A 150 -7.52 -8.93 -24.22
C SER A 150 -7.93 -8.20 -22.93
N LEU A 151 -7.18 -7.16 -22.61
CA LEU A 151 -7.46 -6.17 -21.56
C LEU A 151 -7.96 -4.88 -22.22
N VAL A 152 -9.21 -4.91 -22.70
CA VAL A 152 -9.78 -3.93 -23.65
C VAL A 152 -9.69 -2.49 -23.14
N ASN A 153 -9.91 -2.28 -21.84
CA ASN A 153 -9.93 -0.96 -21.24
C ASN A 153 -8.61 -0.57 -20.53
N LEU A 154 -7.61 -1.44 -20.47
CA LEU A 154 -6.33 -1.09 -19.85
C LEU A 154 -5.63 0.09 -20.53
N PRO A 155 -5.63 0.23 -21.88
CA PRO A 155 -5.07 1.42 -22.53
C PRO A 155 -5.70 2.74 -22.03
N LYS A 156 -7.02 2.77 -21.80
CA LYS A 156 -7.72 3.95 -21.27
C LYS A 156 -7.31 4.25 -19.83
N VAL A 157 -7.07 3.22 -19.01
CA VAL A 157 -6.54 3.39 -17.64
C VAL A 157 -5.16 4.04 -17.67
N ARG A 158 -4.32 3.69 -18.65
CA ARG A 158 -2.98 4.27 -18.81
C ARG A 158 -2.98 5.75 -19.23
N GLU A 159 -4.11 6.26 -19.72
CA GLU A 159 -4.30 7.66 -20.10
C GLU A 159 -4.78 8.54 -18.94
N LEU A 160 -5.11 7.95 -17.78
CA LEU A 160 -5.58 8.69 -16.61
C LEU A 160 -4.48 9.58 -16.02
N GLN A 161 -4.88 10.71 -15.46
CA GLN A 161 -3.94 11.74 -15.01
C GLN A 161 -3.03 11.27 -13.88
N SER A 162 -3.56 10.46 -12.97
CA SER A 162 -2.81 9.92 -11.83
C SER A 162 -2.16 8.57 -12.11
N TYR A 163 -2.33 7.98 -13.29
CA TYR A 163 -1.73 6.68 -13.61
C TYR A 163 -0.19 6.76 -13.55
N TYR A 164 0.43 5.80 -12.85
CA TYR A 164 1.89 5.72 -12.74
C TYR A 164 2.43 4.43 -13.38
N TYR A 165 1.93 3.25 -13.00
CA TYR A 165 2.18 1.96 -13.69
C TYR A 165 1.19 0.89 -13.22
N GLU A 166 1.25 -0.30 -13.82
CA GLU A 166 0.53 -1.49 -13.36
C GLU A 166 1.46 -2.68 -13.09
N ILE A 167 0.97 -3.60 -12.26
CA ILE A 167 1.53 -4.93 -12.05
C ILE A 167 0.45 -5.94 -12.40
N MET A 168 0.65 -6.75 -13.44
CA MET A 168 -0.31 -7.78 -13.85
C MET A 168 0.13 -9.15 -13.33
N ASN A 169 -0.83 -9.91 -12.80
CA ASN A 169 -0.64 -11.30 -12.35
C ASN A 169 -1.11 -12.31 -13.40
N VAL A 170 -1.56 -11.84 -14.57
CA VAL A 170 -2.08 -12.64 -15.68
C VAL A 170 -1.54 -12.12 -17.01
N ASP A 171 -1.23 -13.05 -17.91
CA ASP A 171 -0.86 -12.78 -19.30
C ASP A 171 -1.99 -13.15 -20.27
N LEU A 172 -1.89 -12.68 -21.52
CA LEU A 172 -2.82 -13.11 -22.57
C LEU A 172 -2.68 -14.62 -22.80
N GLY A 173 -3.81 -15.33 -22.77
CA GLY A 173 -3.87 -16.78 -22.85
C GLY A 173 -3.96 -17.46 -21.49
N ASP A 174 -3.73 -16.76 -20.38
CA ASP A 174 -3.92 -17.31 -19.04
C ASP A 174 -5.40 -17.47 -18.69
N LYS A 175 -5.65 -18.31 -17.69
CA LYS A 175 -6.98 -18.43 -17.11
C LYS A 175 -7.17 -17.34 -16.07
N ILE A 176 -8.17 -16.49 -16.28
CA ILE A 176 -8.65 -15.52 -15.29
C ILE A 176 -9.85 -16.11 -14.53
N TYR A 177 -10.06 -15.64 -13.31
CA TYR A 177 -11.11 -16.12 -12.40
C TYR A 177 -11.92 -14.95 -11.87
N LEU A 178 -13.16 -15.25 -11.46
CA LEU A 178 -13.93 -14.35 -10.62
C LEU A 178 -13.08 -14.00 -9.39
N THR A 179 -12.82 -12.71 -9.19
CA THR A 179 -11.98 -12.28 -8.08
C THR A 179 -12.73 -12.44 -6.76
N LYS A 180 -12.10 -13.19 -5.85
CA LYS A 180 -12.61 -13.44 -4.49
C LYS A 180 -11.63 -12.96 -3.44
N ASP A 181 -10.33 -13.02 -3.75
CA ASP A 181 -9.22 -12.75 -2.86
C ASP A 181 -8.00 -12.20 -3.65
N GLY A 182 -6.87 -12.04 -2.96
CA GLY A 182 -5.62 -11.58 -3.58
C GLY A 182 -5.02 -12.55 -4.62
N HIS A 183 -5.31 -13.85 -4.54
CA HIS A 183 -4.77 -14.85 -5.48
C HIS A 183 -5.51 -14.83 -6.82
N THR A 184 -6.80 -14.51 -6.78
CA THR A 184 -7.66 -14.37 -7.95
C THR A 184 -7.72 -12.93 -8.48
N CYS A 185 -6.88 -12.03 -7.93
CA CYS A 185 -6.74 -10.65 -8.37
C CYS A 185 -5.92 -10.60 -9.67
N PRO A 186 -6.45 -10.03 -10.77
CA PRO A 186 -5.75 -9.99 -12.06
C PRO A 186 -4.50 -9.11 -12.05
N GLY A 187 -4.44 -8.13 -11.16
CA GLY A 187 -3.32 -7.20 -11.08
C GLY A 187 -3.67 -5.95 -10.28
N HIS A 188 -2.75 -5.00 -10.32
CA HIS A 188 -2.77 -3.79 -9.51
C HIS A 188 -2.50 -2.58 -10.40
N ILE A 189 -3.32 -1.54 -10.27
CA ILE A 189 -3.03 -0.23 -10.86
C ILE A 189 -2.47 0.67 -9.76
N ILE A 190 -1.33 1.30 -10.04
CA ILE A 190 -0.69 2.23 -9.11
C ILE A 190 -0.90 3.64 -9.62
N LEU A 191 -1.53 4.45 -8.76
CA LEU A 191 -1.77 5.87 -8.96
C LEU A 191 -0.79 6.70 -8.12
N LEU A 192 -0.32 7.81 -8.68
CA LEU A 192 0.54 8.78 -8.03
C LEU A 192 0.14 10.21 -8.44
N HIS A 193 -0.36 11.00 -7.50
CA HIS A 193 -0.72 12.39 -7.80
C HIS A 193 -0.70 13.29 -6.56
N GLU A 194 -0.49 14.59 -6.75
CA GLU A 194 -0.50 15.60 -5.66
C GLU A 194 -1.91 15.84 -5.12
N SER A 195 -2.89 15.95 -6.02
CA SER A 195 -4.31 16.07 -5.68
C SER A 195 -4.93 14.70 -5.36
N SER A 196 -5.51 14.58 -4.16
CA SER A 196 -6.35 13.45 -3.74
C SER A 196 -7.65 13.32 -4.52
N ASP A 197 -8.17 14.44 -5.04
CA ASP A 197 -9.43 14.46 -5.78
C ASP A 197 -9.27 13.79 -7.14
N ILE A 198 -8.13 14.05 -7.81
CA ILE A 198 -7.79 13.38 -9.08
C ILE A 198 -7.64 11.87 -8.86
N ILE A 199 -6.98 11.44 -7.78
CA ILE A 199 -6.87 10.00 -7.46
C ILE A 199 -8.24 9.38 -7.22
N SER A 200 -9.12 10.07 -6.50
CA SER A 200 -10.46 9.57 -6.20
C SER A 200 -11.33 9.48 -7.46
N GLN A 201 -11.20 10.46 -8.36
CA GLN A 201 -11.87 10.46 -9.65
C GLN A 201 -11.36 9.33 -10.55
N ASP A 202 -10.04 9.21 -10.70
CA ASP A 202 -9.41 8.18 -11.53
C ASP A 202 -9.69 6.78 -11.00
N GLU A 203 -9.72 6.58 -9.68
CA GLU A 203 -10.15 5.32 -9.07
C GLU A 203 -11.58 4.97 -9.48
N LYS A 204 -12.51 5.91 -9.40
CA LYS A 204 -13.90 5.69 -9.83
C LYS A 204 -13.94 5.30 -11.32
N THR A 205 -13.19 6.00 -12.16
CA THR A 205 -13.09 5.68 -13.59
C THR A 205 -12.49 4.28 -13.82
N ILE A 206 -11.47 3.87 -13.06
CA ILE A 206 -10.91 2.51 -13.13
C ILE A 206 -11.97 1.46 -12.77
N ARG A 207 -12.76 1.68 -11.71
CA ARG A 207 -13.86 0.79 -11.31
C ARG A 207 -14.97 0.71 -12.35
N GLU A 208 -15.23 1.77 -13.10
CA GLU A 208 -16.18 1.73 -14.22
C GLU A 208 -15.59 0.96 -15.41
N LEU A 209 -14.31 1.19 -15.74
CA LEU A 209 -13.60 0.54 -16.84
C LEU A 209 -13.37 -0.96 -16.60
N GLU A 210 -13.22 -1.41 -15.34
CA GLU A 210 -12.96 -2.82 -15.01
C GLU A 210 -14.14 -3.75 -15.31
N LEU A 211 -15.38 -3.22 -15.34
CA LEU A 211 -16.59 -4.00 -15.63
C LEU A 211 -16.53 -4.71 -16.99
N ASP A 212 -15.89 -4.07 -17.98
CA ASP A 212 -15.71 -4.58 -19.34
C ASP A 212 -14.21 -4.64 -19.74
N MET A 213 -13.31 -4.74 -18.76
CA MET A 213 -11.87 -4.79 -19.03
C MET A 213 -11.42 -6.13 -19.61
N TYR A 214 -12.06 -7.24 -19.20
CA TYR A 214 -11.61 -8.59 -19.54
C TYR A 214 -12.45 -9.19 -20.68
N LEU A 215 -11.80 -9.38 -21.82
CA LEU A 215 -12.33 -10.20 -22.91
C LEU A 215 -11.82 -11.63 -22.74
N THR A 216 -12.74 -12.60 -22.67
CA THR A 216 -12.44 -14.03 -22.53
C THR A 216 -13.06 -14.84 -23.67
N GLU A 217 -12.47 -15.99 -23.99
CA GLU A 217 -13.14 -17.04 -24.79
C GLU A 217 -14.41 -17.58 -24.12
#